data_AF-A0A7C4CL38-F1
#
_entry.id   AF-A0A7C4CL38-F1
#
_cell.length_a   1.000
_cell.length_b   1.000
_cell.length_c   1.000
_cell.angle_alpha   90.00
_cell.angle_beta   90.00
_cell.angle_gamma   90.00
#
_symmetry.space_group_name_H-M   'P 1'
#
loop_
_entity.id
_entity.type
_entity.pdbx_description
1 polymer ?
#
loop_
_entity_poly.entity_id
_entity_poly.type
_entity_poly.pdbx_seq_one_letter_code
_entity_poly.pdbx_strand_id
1 'polypeptide(L)'
;MNTCFKCGKESNREVVLDVHGRLHALTLCDECYKKYEPKVTRKGIEWREIKRFRFSYSVLFIESSKLGELISKASANIDWIASKMSVLGIILSILSTAFMIYGIVDRLVRYNLITIHLLKHRVGLMIPGIDPILPLIEGLIALLLAMIIHEFMHGVVSTYYGIPPSSAGVALFLGFLPFMAYVKHPGLHRDPWKNVKIAGAGIVGNAILALISLALFLLNAPGIY
;
A
#
# COMPACT_ATOMS: atom_id res chain seq x y z
N MET A 1 2.39 19.64 -29.21
CA MET A 1 2.93 19.43 -27.85
C MET A 1 1.77 19.41 -26.88
N ASN A 2 1.72 18.45 -25.97
CA ASN A 2 0.69 18.43 -24.95
C ASN A 2 1.01 19.48 -23.90
N THR A 3 0.05 20.35 -23.58
CA THR A 3 0.20 21.37 -22.53
C THR A 3 -0.31 20.82 -21.20
N CYS A 4 0.31 21.24 -20.10
CA CYS A 4 -0.11 20.89 -18.76
C CYS A 4 -1.46 21.53 -18.47
N PHE A 5 -2.44 20.72 -18.11
CA PHE A 5 -3.81 21.14 -17.81
C PHE A 5 -3.89 22.15 -16.65
N LYS A 6 -2.92 22.11 -15.73
CA LYS A 6 -2.91 22.99 -14.56
C LYS A 6 -2.17 24.32 -14.76
N CYS A 7 -1.00 24.32 -15.42
CA CYS A 7 -0.13 25.50 -15.52
C CYS A 7 0.20 25.96 -16.94
N GLY A 8 -0.26 25.24 -17.97
CA GLY A 8 -0.02 25.58 -19.38
C GLY A 8 1.39 25.28 -19.92
N LYS A 9 2.36 24.92 -19.07
CA LYS A 9 3.71 24.51 -19.49
C LYS A 9 3.69 23.22 -20.31
N GLU A 10 4.82 22.85 -20.91
CA GLU A 10 4.97 21.54 -21.57
C GLU A 10 4.69 20.38 -20.61
N SER A 11 3.92 19.40 -21.09
CA SER A 11 3.50 18.23 -20.33
C SER A 11 4.27 16.99 -20.77
N ASN A 12 4.68 16.19 -19.79
CA ASN A 12 5.37 14.91 -20.02
C ASN A 12 4.67 13.71 -19.39
N ARG A 13 3.56 13.91 -18.67
CA ARG A 13 2.79 12.84 -18.04
C ARG A 13 1.32 12.88 -18.41
N GLU A 14 0.70 11.71 -18.45
CA GLU A 14 -0.74 11.53 -18.55
C GLU A 14 -1.26 10.95 -17.21
N VAL A 15 -2.35 11.51 -16.72
CA VAL A 15 -3.04 11.07 -15.50
C VAL A 15 -4.48 10.82 -15.85
N VAL A 16 -4.97 9.59 -15.66
CA VAL A 16 -6.37 9.26 -15.93
C VAL A 16 -7.18 9.40 -14.64
N LEU A 17 -8.29 10.13 -14.72
CA LEU A 17 -9.26 10.26 -13.64
C LEU A 17 -10.59 9.65 -14.07
N ASP A 18 -11.24 8.97 -13.14
CA ASP A 18 -12.64 8.59 -13.30
C ASP A 18 -13.54 9.75 -12.82
N VAL A 19 -14.18 10.43 -13.77
CA VAL A 19 -15.14 11.49 -13.52
C VAL A 19 -16.54 10.94 -13.81
N HIS A 20 -17.25 10.55 -12.76
CA HIS A 20 -18.64 10.07 -12.85
C HIS A 20 -18.82 8.88 -13.83
N GLY A 21 -17.89 7.92 -13.82
CA GLY A 21 -17.94 6.72 -14.66
C GLY A 21 -17.32 6.91 -16.05
N ARG A 22 -16.69 8.06 -16.31
CA ARG A 22 -15.97 8.34 -17.56
C ARG A 22 -14.50 8.62 -17.28
N LEU A 23 -13.63 7.95 -18.02
CA LEU A 23 -12.19 8.15 -17.91
C LEU A 23 -11.78 9.42 -18.67
N HIS A 24 -11.23 10.38 -17.95
CA HIS A 24 -10.65 11.61 -18.49
C HIS A 24 -9.14 11.59 -18.33
N ALA A 25 -8.42 11.72 -19.44
CA ALA A 25 -6.98 11.88 -19.44
C ALA A 25 -6.60 13.35 -19.26
N LEU A 26 -5.80 13.63 -18.22
CA LEU A 26 -5.20 14.93 -17.96
C LEU A 26 -3.70 14.88 -18.23
N THR A 27 -3.20 15.86 -18.96
CA THR A 27 -1.77 16.03 -19.20
C THR A 27 -1.16 16.93 -18.11
N LEU A 28 -0.13 16.46 -17.42
CA LEU A 28 0.56 17.21 -16.36
C LEU A 28 2.08 17.27 -16.57
N CYS A 29 2.68 18.40 -16.20
CA CYS A 29 4.13 18.51 -16.04
C CYS A 29 4.57 17.91 -14.70
N ASP A 30 5.85 17.56 -14.58
CA ASP A 30 6.44 16.99 -13.35
C ASP A 30 6.22 17.84 -12.10
N GLU A 31 6.31 19.17 -12.21
CA GLU A 31 6.13 20.08 -11.08
C GLU A 31 4.69 20.02 -10.56
N CYS A 32 3.70 20.11 -11.46
CA CYS A 32 2.29 20.05 -11.09
C CYS A 32 1.90 18.67 -10.56
N TYR A 33 2.47 17.62 -11.14
CA TYR A 33 2.26 16.23 -10.71
C TYR A 33 2.66 15.99 -9.25
N LYS A 34 3.79 16.58 -8.83
CA LYS A 34 4.33 16.42 -7.46
C LYS A 34 3.71 17.39 -6.45
N LYS A 35 3.15 18.51 -6.92
CA LYS A 35 2.64 19.59 -6.07
C LYS A 35 1.12 19.57 -5.89
N TYR A 36 0.38 19.08 -6.88
CA TYR A 36 -1.08 19.13 -6.88
C TYR A 36 -1.71 17.76 -7.09
N GLU A 37 -2.78 17.52 -6.36
CA GLU A 37 -3.67 16.37 -6.47
C GLU A 37 -4.99 16.81 -7.10
N PRO A 38 -5.39 16.25 -8.25
CA PRO A 38 -6.70 16.50 -8.80
C PRO A 38 -7.77 15.75 -8.00
N LYS A 39 -8.86 16.42 -7.64
CA LYS A 39 -10.01 15.83 -6.97
C LYS A 39 -11.25 16.00 -7.82
N VAL A 40 -11.93 14.89 -8.05
CA VAL A 40 -13.21 14.87 -8.74
C VAL A 40 -14.28 15.32 -7.76
N THR A 41 -14.94 16.42 -8.09
CA THR A 41 -16.08 16.97 -7.35
C THR A 41 -17.30 17.02 -8.28
N ARG A 42 -18.49 17.29 -7.71
CA ARG A 42 -19.71 17.48 -8.51
C ARG A 42 -19.61 18.62 -9.54
N LYS A 43 -18.70 19.59 -9.32
CA LYS A 43 -18.49 20.75 -10.21
C LYS A 43 -17.36 20.53 -11.23
N GLY A 44 -16.73 19.34 -11.23
CA GLY A 44 -15.58 19.03 -12.07
C GLY A 44 -14.31 18.78 -11.26
N ILE A 45 -13.16 19.07 -11.85
CA ILE A 45 -11.84 18.73 -11.31
C ILE A 45 -11.29 19.92 -10.52
N GLU A 46 -11.21 19.77 -9.20
CA GLU A 46 -10.57 20.74 -8.31
C GLU A 46 -9.12 20.35 -8.03
N TRP A 47 -8.23 21.32 -7.90
CA TRP A 47 -6.81 21.08 -7.63
C TRP A 47 -6.51 21.35 -6.16
N ARG A 48 -5.94 20.36 -5.48
CA ARG A 48 -5.51 20.48 -4.10
C ARG A 48 -3.99 20.46 -4.01
N GLU A 49 -3.40 21.39 -3.28
CA GLU A 49 -1.96 21.36 -3.02
C GLU A 49 -1.59 20.27 -2.01
N ILE A 50 -0.53 19.52 -2.31
CA ILE A 50 0.02 18.47 -1.46
C ILE A 50 0.85 19.14 -0.35
N LYS A 51 0.31 19.16 0.87
CA LYS A 51 0.98 19.74 2.04
C LYS A 51 1.83 18.70 2.75
N ARG A 52 3.07 19.07 3.13
CA ARG A 52 4.01 18.21 3.88
C ARG A 52 3.45 17.72 5.21
N PHE A 53 2.78 18.61 5.94
CA PHE A 53 2.08 18.28 7.17
C PHE A 53 0.60 18.56 6.97
N ARG A 54 -0.23 17.55 7.21
CA ARG A 54 -1.68 17.70 7.14
C ARG A 54 -2.31 17.06 8.36
N PHE A 55 -2.99 17.88 9.14
CA PHE A 55 -3.81 17.42 10.26
C PHE A 55 -5.25 17.23 9.78
N SER A 56 -5.85 16.08 10.08
CA SER A 56 -7.24 15.79 9.77
C SER A 56 -7.84 14.98 10.90
N TYR A 57 -8.74 15.59 11.67
CA TYR A 57 -9.27 15.02 12.92
C TYR A 57 -8.13 14.52 13.81
N SER A 58 -8.13 13.25 14.22
CA SER A 58 -7.10 12.64 15.07
C SER A 58 -5.94 12.02 14.27
N VAL A 59 -5.75 12.40 13.01
CA VAL A 59 -4.71 11.85 12.13
C VAL A 59 -3.77 12.94 11.61
N LEU A 60 -2.49 12.79 11.92
CA LEU A 60 -1.40 13.60 11.36
C LEU A 60 -0.79 12.86 10.17
N PHE A 61 -0.90 13.45 8.99
CA PHE A 61 -0.26 12.98 7.77
C PHE A 61 1.06 13.73 7.57
N ILE A 62 2.14 12.97 7.38
CA ILE A 62 3.46 13.48 7.02
C ILE A 62 3.75 12.98 5.60
N GLU A 63 3.75 13.90 4.65
CA GLU A 63 3.88 13.62 3.22
C GLU A 63 5.20 14.16 2.66
N SER A 64 5.82 13.40 1.76
CA SER A 64 7.05 13.81 1.08
C SER A 64 7.01 13.41 -0.39
N SER A 65 7.06 14.41 -1.27
CA SER A 65 7.24 14.19 -2.71
C SER A 65 8.61 13.59 -3.04
N LYS A 66 9.63 13.91 -2.24
CA LYS A 66 10.98 13.35 -2.39
C LYS A 66 11.01 11.83 -2.15
N LEU A 67 10.22 11.33 -1.20
CA LEU A 67 10.12 9.89 -0.94
C LEU A 67 9.45 9.17 -2.11
N GLY A 68 8.37 9.72 -2.67
CA GLY A 68 7.75 9.17 -3.88
C GLY A 68 8.74 9.12 -5.06
N GLU A 69 9.51 10.19 -5.26
CA GLU A 69 10.55 10.23 -6.29
C GLU A 69 11.67 9.20 -6.06
N LEU A 70 12.09 8.98 -4.82
CA LEU A 70 13.07 7.96 -4.48
C LEU A 70 12.57 6.57 -4.85
N ILE A 71 11.31 6.25 -4.52
CA ILE A 71 10.69 4.97 -4.87
C ILE A 71 10.67 4.80 -6.40
N SER A 72 10.23 5.83 -7.13
CA SER A 72 10.21 5.81 -8.59
C SER A 72 11.60 5.57 -9.19
N LYS A 73 12.63 6.28 -8.71
CA LYS A 73 14.02 6.09 -9.17
C LYS A 73 14.57 4.72 -8.83
N ALA A 74 14.33 4.21 -7.62
CA ALA A 74 14.75 2.88 -7.22
C ALA A 74 14.09 1.79 -8.07
N SER A 75 12.86 2.03 -8.52
CA SER A 75 12.11 1.09 -9.35
C SER A 75 12.41 1.16 -10.85
N ALA A 76 13.03 2.24 -11.33
CA ALA A 76 13.17 2.53 -12.76
C ALA A 76 13.99 1.50 -13.55
N ASN A 77 14.82 0.69 -12.86
CA ASN A 77 15.72 -0.28 -13.50
C ASN A 77 15.35 -1.74 -13.19
N ILE A 78 14.19 -2.00 -12.56
CA ILE A 78 13.80 -3.35 -12.10
C ILE A 78 12.50 -3.86 -12.74
N ASP A 79 12.29 -3.51 -14.01
CA ASP A 79 11.08 -3.83 -14.79
C ASP A 79 10.72 -5.33 -14.78
N TRP A 80 11.72 -6.20 -14.86
CA TRP A 80 11.50 -7.65 -14.85
C TRP A 80 10.95 -8.15 -13.50
N ILE A 81 11.38 -7.54 -12.38
CA ILE A 81 10.89 -7.84 -11.04
C ILE A 81 9.46 -7.33 -10.93
N ALA A 82 9.23 -6.06 -11.28
CA ALA A 82 7.92 -5.42 -11.22
C ALA A 82 6.86 -6.18 -12.04
N SER A 83 7.21 -6.64 -13.24
CA SER A 83 6.34 -7.44 -14.10
C SER A 83 5.93 -8.77 -13.45
N LYS A 84 6.88 -9.52 -12.86
CA LYS A 84 6.57 -10.79 -12.17
C LYS A 84 5.73 -10.57 -10.92
N MET A 85 6.07 -9.56 -10.11
CA MET A 85 5.33 -9.22 -8.89
C MET A 85 3.88 -8.84 -9.19
N SER A 86 3.62 -8.18 -10.31
CA SER A 86 2.28 -7.76 -10.74
C SER A 86 1.31 -8.95 -10.95
N VAL A 87 1.81 -10.06 -11.50
CA VAL A 87 1.00 -11.28 -11.77
C VAL A 87 0.91 -12.13 -10.51
N LEU A 88 2.05 -12.34 -9.84
CA LEU A 88 2.12 -13.15 -8.63
C LEU A 88 1.26 -12.55 -7.51
N GLY A 89 1.19 -11.21 -7.43
CA GLY A 89 0.36 -10.51 -6.46
C GLY A 89 -1.12 -10.82 -6.58
N ILE A 90 -1.67 -10.90 -7.81
CA ILE A 90 -3.08 -11.25 -8.01
C ILE A 90 -3.37 -12.66 -7.49
N ILE A 91 -2.54 -13.64 -7.91
CA ILE A 91 -2.69 -15.04 -7.50
C ILE A 91 -2.62 -15.15 -5.98
N LEU A 92 -1.62 -14.52 -5.37
CA LEU A 92 -1.41 -14.55 -3.93
C LEU A 92 -2.54 -13.82 -3.18
N SER A 93 -3.10 -12.73 -3.73
CA SER A 93 -4.24 -12.02 -3.15
C SER A 93 -5.48 -12.91 -3.12
N ILE A 94 -5.75 -13.64 -4.20
CA ILE A 94 -6.88 -14.58 -4.27
C ILE A 94 -6.68 -15.73 -3.28
N LEU A 95 -5.50 -16.36 -3.27
CA LEU A 95 -5.20 -17.48 -2.38
C LEU A 95 -5.24 -17.09 -0.91
N SER A 96 -4.63 -15.97 -0.54
CA SER A 96 -4.63 -15.47 0.85
C SER A 96 -6.03 -15.10 1.32
N THR A 97 -6.85 -14.47 0.46
CA THR A 97 -8.24 -14.15 0.77
C THR A 97 -9.06 -15.43 0.97
N ALA A 98 -8.91 -16.41 0.08
CA ALA A 98 -9.59 -17.71 0.21
C ALA A 98 -9.17 -18.43 1.50
N PHE A 99 -7.88 -18.44 1.81
CA PHE A 99 -7.34 -19.02 3.05
C PHE A 99 -7.89 -18.31 4.30
N MET A 100 -7.96 -16.97 4.27
CA MET A 100 -8.53 -16.18 5.37
C MET A 100 -10.02 -16.50 5.57
N ILE A 101 -10.81 -16.54 4.50
CA ILE A 101 -12.24 -16.89 4.56
C ILE A 101 -12.42 -18.31 5.11
N TYR A 102 -11.66 -19.27 4.59
CA TYR A 102 -11.67 -20.64 5.10
C TYR A 102 -11.37 -20.69 6.60
N GLY A 103 -10.32 -20.01 7.05
CA GLY A 103 -9.95 -19.96 8.47
C GLY A 103 -11.02 -19.31 9.36
N ILE A 104 -11.74 -18.30 8.86
CA ILE A 104 -12.87 -17.69 9.58
C ILE A 104 -14.03 -18.68 9.67
N VAL A 105 -14.44 -19.30 8.56
CA VAL A 105 -15.56 -20.24 8.51
C VAL A 105 -15.28 -21.48 9.36
N ASP A 106 -14.10 -22.07 9.24
CA ASP A 106 -13.68 -23.22 10.03
C ASP A 106 -13.80 -22.95 11.53
N ARG A 107 -13.36 -21.76 11.98
CA ARG A 107 -13.50 -21.34 13.38
C ARG A 107 -14.95 -21.17 13.80
N LEU A 108 -15.78 -20.53 12.97
CA LEU A 108 -17.20 -20.34 13.27
C LEU A 108 -17.97 -21.66 13.39
N VAL A 109 -17.58 -22.68 12.60
CA VAL A 109 -18.26 -23.98 12.57
C VAL A 109 -17.74 -24.94 13.66
N ARG A 110 -16.43 -24.97 13.93
CA ARG A 110 -15.81 -25.99 14.80
C ARG A 110 -15.74 -25.61 16.28
N TYR A 111 -15.83 -24.33 16.62
CA TYR A 111 -15.64 -23.90 18.00
C TYR A 111 -16.97 -23.75 18.75
N ASN A 112 -17.19 -24.61 19.74
CA ASN A 112 -18.13 -24.34 20.83
C ASN A 112 -17.55 -23.29 21.79
N LEU A 113 -18.42 -22.54 22.49
CA LEU A 113 -18.06 -21.45 23.42
C LEU A 113 -16.95 -21.82 24.43
N ILE A 114 -16.90 -23.09 24.86
CA ILE A 114 -15.88 -23.63 25.78
C ILE A 114 -14.49 -23.71 25.11
N THR A 115 -14.42 -24.10 23.84
CA THR A 115 -13.16 -24.20 23.06
C THR A 115 -12.58 -22.82 22.77
N ILE A 116 -13.43 -21.80 22.53
CA ILE A 116 -13.01 -20.40 22.35
C ILE A 116 -12.35 -19.87 23.63
N HIS A 117 -12.91 -20.23 24.80
CA HIS A 117 -12.37 -19.83 26.09
C HIS A 117 -11.00 -20.49 26.38
N LEU A 118 -10.83 -21.77 26.03
CA LEU A 118 -9.59 -22.54 26.25
C LEU A 118 -8.47 -22.20 25.23
N LEU A 119 -8.81 -21.79 24.01
CA LEU A 119 -7.83 -21.42 22.97
C LEU A 119 -7.55 -19.91 22.90
N LYS A 120 -8.15 -19.11 23.79
CA LYS A 120 -7.85 -17.69 24.01
C LYS A 120 -6.35 -17.40 24.19
N HIS A 121 -5.57 -18.39 24.65
CA HIS A 121 -4.13 -18.29 24.86
C HIS A 121 -3.25 -18.77 23.69
N ARG A 122 -3.78 -19.36 22.62
CA ARG A 122 -2.95 -19.94 21.55
C ARG A 122 -3.05 -19.24 20.19
N VAL A 123 -4.14 -18.54 19.91
CA VAL A 123 -4.32 -17.82 18.65
C VAL A 123 -5.12 -16.56 18.94
N GLY A 124 -4.47 -15.52 19.46
CA GLY A 124 -5.13 -14.23 19.56
C GLY A 124 -5.35 -13.62 18.18
N LEU A 125 -5.99 -12.46 18.16
CA LEU A 125 -6.32 -11.71 16.94
C LEU A 125 -5.07 -11.21 16.17
N MET A 126 -3.85 -11.59 16.62
CA MET A 126 -2.56 -11.06 16.14
C MET A 126 -2.49 -9.53 16.14
N ILE A 127 -3.26 -8.89 17.02
CA ILE A 127 -3.22 -7.45 17.23
C ILE A 127 -2.15 -7.19 18.30
N PRO A 128 -1.10 -6.41 18.00
CA PRO A 128 -0.09 -6.02 18.98
C PRO A 128 -0.72 -5.48 20.27
N GLY A 129 -0.34 -6.04 21.42
CA GLY A 129 -0.81 -5.62 22.74
C GLY A 129 -2.19 -6.12 23.18
N ILE A 130 -2.98 -6.75 22.29
CA ILE A 130 -4.21 -7.48 22.65
C ILE A 130 -3.91 -8.98 22.81
N ASP A 131 -3.05 -9.51 21.93
CA ASP A 131 -2.59 -10.89 22.01
C ASP A 131 -1.39 -10.98 22.98
N PRO A 132 -1.47 -11.78 24.07
CA PRO A 132 -0.34 -11.97 24.99
C PRO A 132 0.93 -12.50 24.32
N ILE A 133 0.80 -13.20 23.19
CA ILE A 133 1.93 -13.75 22.42
C ILE A 133 2.63 -12.66 21.60
N LEU A 134 1.95 -11.56 21.28
CA LEU A 134 2.46 -10.51 20.41
C LEU A 134 2.80 -9.24 21.23
N PRO A 135 4.04 -9.11 21.73
CA PRO A 135 4.42 -7.95 22.52
C PRO A 135 4.29 -6.67 21.69
N LEU A 136 3.83 -5.60 22.36
CA LEU A 136 3.28 -4.43 21.69
C LEU A 136 4.31 -3.71 20.82
N ILE A 137 5.53 -3.48 21.34
CA ILE A 137 6.55 -2.67 20.66
C ILE A 137 7.06 -3.41 19.41
N GLU A 138 7.41 -4.68 19.57
CA GLU A 138 7.90 -5.56 18.52
C GLU A 138 6.84 -5.77 17.44
N GLY A 139 5.58 -5.97 17.84
CA GLY A 139 4.45 -6.06 16.93
C GLY A 139 4.21 -4.77 16.15
N LEU A 140 4.34 -3.60 16.79
CA LEU A 140 4.24 -2.30 16.12
C LEU A 140 5.39 -2.06 15.13
N ILE A 141 6.61 -2.44 15.49
CA ILE A 141 7.78 -2.34 14.59
C ILE A 141 7.61 -3.27 13.40
N ALA A 142 7.21 -4.53 13.62
CA ALA A 142 6.97 -5.50 12.55
C ALA A 142 5.86 -5.02 11.61
N LEU A 143 4.78 -4.46 12.15
CA LEU A 143 3.68 -3.91 11.36
C LEU A 143 4.10 -2.67 10.56
N LEU A 144 4.85 -1.75 11.16
CA LEU A 144 5.39 -0.59 10.45
C LEU A 144 6.28 -1.03 9.28
N LEU A 145 7.17 -1.99 9.52
CA LEU A 145 8.05 -2.53 8.47
C LEU A 145 7.25 -3.20 7.36
N ALA A 146 6.25 -4.01 7.71
CA ALA A 146 5.35 -4.63 6.75
C ALA A 146 4.63 -3.57 5.90
N MET A 147 4.09 -2.51 6.51
CA MET A 147 3.42 -1.43 5.78
C MET A 147 4.38 -0.67 4.84
N ILE A 148 5.60 -0.38 5.28
CA ILE A 148 6.61 0.27 4.43
C ILE A 148 6.89 -0.58 3.18
N ILE A 149 7.10 -1.88 3.37
CA ILE A 149 7.39 -2.80 2.25
C ILE A 149 6.16 -2.97 1.35
N HIS A 150 4.96 -3.08 1.93
CA HIS A 150 3.70 -3.18 1.20
C HIS A 150 3.51 -2.01 0.23
N GLU A 151 3.62 -0.80 0.76
CA GLU A 151 3.43 0.44 0.01
C GLU A 151 4.56 0.69 -0.99
N PHE A 152 5.80 0.32 -0.63
CA PHE A 152 6.92 0.33 -1.56
C PHE A 152 6.63 -0.52 -2.80
N MET A 153 6.07 -1.72 -2.64
CA MET A 153 5.74 -2.58 -3.77
C MET A 153 4.63 -2.03 -4.65
N HIS A 154 3.63 -1.35 -4.10
CA HIS A 154 2.68 -0.58 -4.91
C HIS A 154 3.39 0.48 -5.75
N GLY A 155 4.33 1.22 -5.18
CA GLY A 155 5.11 2.24 -5.90
C GLY A 155 6.03 1.67 -6.99
N VAL A 156 6.64 0.51 -6.76
CA VAL A 156 7.47 -0.19 -7.76
C VAL A 156 6.62 -0.61 -8.96
N VAL A 157 5.52 -1.33 -8.72
CA VAL A 157 4.66 -1.84 -9.79
C VAL A 157 3.92 -0.72 -10.51
N SER A 158 3.51 0.34 -9.80
CA SER A 158 2.87 1.50 -10.44
C SER A 158 3.84 2.27 -11.34
N THR A 159 5.11 2.41 -10.94
CA THR A 159 6.14 3.04 -11.77
C THR A 159 6.39 2.24 -13.06
N TYR A 160 6.45 0.91 -12.96
CA TYR A 160 6.56 0.03 -14.13
C TYR A 160 5.39 0.22 -15.12
N TYR A 161 4.17 0.44 -14.63
CA TYR A 161 3.01 0.74 -15.47
C TYR A 161 2.89 2.20 -15.91
N GLY A 162 3.89 3.05 -15.64
CA GLY A 162 3.93 4.45 -16.07
C GLY A 162 3.17 5.41 -15.17
N ILE A 163 2.79 4.99 -13.95
CA ILE A 163 2.09 5.81 -12.95
C ILE A 163 2.93 5.82 -11.69
N PRO A 164 4.10 6.48 -11.71
CA PRO A 164 4.94 6.54 -10.53
C PRO A 164 4.25 7.31 -9.42
N PRO A 165 4.59 7.05 -8.16
CA PRO A 165 3.97 7.78 -7.06
C PRO A 165 4.35 9.26 -7.05
N SER A 166 3.37 10.15 -6.82
CA SER A 166 3.61 11.59 -6.70
C SER A 166 4.20 11.96 -5.35
N SER A 167 3.83 11.21 -4.31
CA SER A 167 4.30 11.38 -2.94
C SER A 167 4.14 10.08 -2.17
N ALA A 168 4.92 9.94 -1.10
CA ALA A 168 4.77 8.89 -0.11
C ALA A 168 4.78 9.52 1.28
N GLY A 169 4.14 8.86 2.24
CA GLY A 169 3.98 9.42 3.57
C GLY A 169 3.63 8.41 4.63
N VAL A 170 3.53 8.90 5.86
CA VAL A 170 3.05 8.16 7.00
C VAL A 170 1.89 8.93 7.64
N ALA A 171 0.82 8.24 7.96
CA ALA A 171 -0.29 8.74 8.76
C ALA A 171 -0.15 8.22 10.19
N LEU A 172 -0.13 9.16 11.13
CA LEU A 172 0.01 8.93 12.56
C LEU A 172 -1.35 9.19 13.20
N PHE A 173 -1.92 8.16 13.82
CA PHE A 173 -3.11 8.33 14.66
C PHE A 173 -2.66 8.81 16.04
N LEU A 174 -3.21 9.92 16.53
CA LEU A 174 -2.84 10.51 17.84
C LEU A 174 -3.35 9.73 19.07
N GLY A 175 -3.91 8.53 18.85
CA GLY A 175 -4.42 7.62 19.87
C GLY A 175 -3.51 6.39 20.07
N PHE A 176 -4.05 5.18 19.85
CA PHE A 176 -3.45 3.92 20.33
C PHE A 176 -3.06 2.89 19.25
N LEU A 177 -3.25 3.13 17.96
CA LEU A 177 -3.06 2.14 16.87
C LEU A 177 -2.35 2.75 15.64
N PRO A 178 -1.77 1.93 14.76
CA PRO A 178 -0.41 2.11 14.26
C PRO A 178 -0.33 2.96 13.00
N PHE A 179 0.84 3.58 12.86
CA PHE A 179 1.43 4.15 11.67
C PHE A 179 0.92 3.49 10.37
N MET A 180 0.26 4.25 9.51
CA MET A 180 -0.01 3.82 8.13
C MET A 180 1.02 4.46 7.23
N ALA A 181 1.92 3.67 6.64
CA ALA A 181 2.61 4.12 5.44
C ALA A 181 1.60 4.17 4.28
N TYR A 182 1.79 5.08 3.34
CA TYR A 182 1.02 5.08 2.11
C TYR A 182 1.80 5.73 0.97
N VAL A 183 1.48 5.28 -0.23
CA VAL A 183 1.95 5.86 -1.47
C VAL A 183 0.77 6.46 -2.23
N LYS A 184 0.93 7.69 -2.75
CA LYS A 184 -0.11 8.40 -3.49
C LYS A 184 0.12 8.36 -5.00
N HIS A 185 -0.94 8.07 -5.72
CA HIS A 185 -1.03 8.17 -7.17
C HIS A 185 -2.08 9.23 -7.52
N PRO A 186 -1.74 10.27 -8.30
CA PRO A 186 -2.68 11.35 -8.64
C PRO A 186 -3.78 10.91 -9.61
N GLY A 187 -3.75 9.67 -10.10
CA GLY A 187 -4.80 9.07 -10.92
C GLY A 187 -4.55 7.58 -11.15
N LEU A 188 -5.33 7.01 -12.05
CA LEU A 188 -5.36 5.58 -12.38
C LEU A 188 -4.69 5.32 -13.74
N HIS A 189 -4.46 4.03 -14.00
CA HIS A 189 -4.14 3.56 -15.34
C HIS A 189 -5.40 3.45 -16.19
N ARG A 190 -5.29 3.77 -17.48
CA ARG A 190 -6.37 3.63 -18.47
C ARG A 190 -6.91 2.20 -18.54
N ASP A 191 -6.00 1.24 -18.66
CA ASP A 191 -6.29 -0.19 -18.53
C ASP A 191 -6.59 -0.59 -17.06
N PRO A 192 -7.83 -1.05 -16.75
CA PRO A 192 -8.23 -1.46 -15.40
C PRO A 192 -7.43 -2.66 -14.87
N TRP A 193 -6.97 -3.56 -15.74
CA TRP A 193 -6.19 -4.72 -15.30
C TRP A 193 -4.85 -4.34 -14.71
N LYS A 194 -4.23 -3.25 -15.19
CA LYS A 194 -3.01 -2.73 -14.58
C LYS A 194 -3.28 -2.14 -13.20
N ASN A 195 -4.43 -1.51 -12.97
CA ASN A 195 -4.81 -1.06 -11.64
C ASN A 195 -4.97 -2.23 -10.66
N VAL A 196 -5.59 -3.33 -11.10
CA VAL A 196 -5.70 -4.57 -10.30
C VAL A 196 -4.31 -5.14 -9.98
N LYS A 197 -3.41 -5.16 -10.96
CA LYS A 197 -2.03 -5.61 -10.77
C LYS A 197 -1.23 -4.74 -9.80
N ILE A 198 -1.41 -3.42 -9.86
CA ILE A 198 -0.83 -2.48 -8.89
C ILE A 198 -1.40 -2.76 -7.50
N ALA A 199 -2.72 -2.91 -7.37
CA ALA A 199 -3.38 -3.21 -6.11
C ALA A 199 -2.98 -4.58 -5.50
N GLY A 200 -2.59 -5.55 -6.32
CA GLY A 200 -2.06 -6.83 -5.85
C GLY A 200 -0.59 -6.79 -5.42
N ALA A 201 0.18 -5.74 -5.74
CA ALA A 201 1.63 -5.73 -5.56
C ALA A 201 2.07 -5.78 -4.09
N GLY A 202 1.34 -5.10 -3.20
CA GLY A 202 1.69 -4.99 -1.78
C GLY A 202 1.78 -6.34 -1.07
N ILE A 203 0.91 -7.29 -1.44
CA ILE A 203 0.89 -8.61 -0.79
C ILE A 203 2.16 -9.42 -1.08
N VAL A 204 2.76 -9.25 -2.26
CA VAL A 204 4.01 -9.93 -2.63
C VAL A 204 5.14 -9.46 -1.75
N GLY A 205 5.23 -8.14 -1.50
CA GLY A 205 6.22 -7.56 -0.60
C GLY A 205 6.14 -8.16 0.80
N ASN A 206 4.94 -8.25 1.35
CA ASN A 206 4.73 -8.82 2.68
C ASN A 206 5.01 -10.33 2.73
N ALA A 207 4.66 -11.08 1.69
CA ALA A 207 5.00 -12.50 1.63
C ALA A 207 6.51 -12.74 1.54
N ILE A 208 7.24 -11.94 0.76
CA ILE A 208 8.70 -11.99 0.71
C ILE A 208 9.29 -11.66 2.09
N LEU A 209 8.81 -10.60 2.74
CA LEU A 209 9.24 -10.23 4.09
C LEU A 209 8.99 -11.37 5.09
N ALA A 210 7.81 -12.01 5.03
CA ALA A 210 7.47 -13.13 5.89
C ALA A 210 8.39 -14.34 5.66
N LEU A 211 8.67 -14.68 4.41
CA LEU A 211 9.60 -15.77 4.06
C LEU A 211 11.03 -15.48 4.52
N ILE A 212 11.52 -14.26 4.33
CA ILE A 212 12.85 -13.84 4.81
C ILE A 212 12.89 -13.91 6.34
N SER A 213 11.87 -13.39 7.02
CA SER A 213 11.79 -13.41 8.48
C SER A 213 11.74 -14.84 9.01
N LEU A 214 10.98 -15.73 8.36
CA LEU A 214 10.93 -17.15 8.70
C LEU A 214 12.29 -17.82 8.48
N ALA A 215 12.96 -17.57 7.36
CA ALA A 215 14.28 -18.13 7.08
C ALA A 215 15.31 -17.66 8.12
N LEU A 216 15.34 -16.37 8.45
CA LEU A 216 16.21 -15.82 9.48
C LEU A 216 15.91 -16.42 10.85
N PHE A 217 14.63 -16.58 11.19
CA PHE A 217 14.22 -17.23 12.44
C PHE A 217 14.73 -18.68 12.50
N LEU A 218 14.55 -19.47 11.44
CA LEU A 218 15.01 -20.86 11.38
C LEU A 218 16.55 -20.97 11.45
N LEU A 219 17.28 -20.02 10.87
CA LEU A 219 18.75 -19.99 10.94
C LEU A 219 19.29 -19.58 12.32
N ASN A 220 18.54 -18.78 13.07
CA ASN A 220 18.93 -18.32 14.41
C ASN A 220 18.29 -19.13 15.53
N ALA A 221 17.36 -20.04 15.23
CA ALA A 221 16.77 -20.93 16.20
C ALA A 221 17.88 -21.85 16.74
N PRO A 222 18.22 -21.78 18.05
CA PRO A 222 19.21 -22.69 18.62
C PRO A 222 18.74 -24.12 18.36
N GLY A 223 19.65 -24.93 17.80
CA GLY A 223 19.33 -26.21 17.14
C GLY A 223 18.33 -27.06 17.91
N ILE A 224 17.15 -27.24 17.32
CA ILE A 224 16.26 -28.34 17.67
C ILE A 224 16.72 -29.53 16.82
N TYR A 225 17.75 -30.24 17.31
CA TYR A 225 18.08 -31.62 16.94
C TYR A 225 17.82 -32.50 18.15
#